data_AF-A0A957N7N4-F1
#
_entry.id   AF-A0A957N7N4-F1
#
_cell.length_a   1.000
_cell.length_b   1.000
_cell.length_c   1.000
_cell.angle_alpha   90.00
_cell.angle_beta   90.00
_cell.angle_gamma   90.00
#
_symmetry.space_group_name_H-M   'P 1'
#
loop_
_entity.id
_entity.type
_entity.pdbx_description
1 polymer ?
#
loop_
_entity_poly.entity_id
_entity_poly.type
_entity_poly.pdbx_seq_one_letter_code
_entity_poly.pdbx_strand_id
1 'polypeptide(L)'
;MMWDEIPRDEKINTIRDMVADGLSANQMAAKMNAPSRSAIIGLMSRAGIKSRRSPNGRGKAKSPWLVKPYAERAAEVSKLLNGGYTHAQIAAKTGAPSRQAIGTIVKRAGLSAPRTKAEPSSYVPRLPMPMQLDENAPEPLRCDLVSLPPRGCKWPINDGDPFLFCGADRHELQPYCSYHVRLSCQRYRQDS
;
A
#
# COMPACT_ATOMS: atom_id res chain seq x y z
N MET A 1 -26.13 15.04 20.55
CA MET A 1 -25.29 16.17 21.00
C MET A 1 -23.98 16.07 20.25
N MET A 2 -23.60 17.09 19.47
CA MET A 2 -22.35 17.05 18.71
C MET A 2 -21.16 17.37 19.62
N TRP A 3 -20.03 16.70 19.37
CA TRP A 3 -18.79 16.91 20.13
C TRP A 3 -18.38 18.38 20.21
N ASP A 4 -18.56 19.17 19.16
CA ASP A 4 -18.10 20.56 19.12
C ASP A 4 -18.95 21.53 19.96
N GLU A 5 -20.20 21.18 20.27
CA GLU A 5 -21.14 22.02 21.03
C GLU A 5 -20.89 21.98 22.54
N ILE A 6 -20.20 20.93 23.03
CA ILE A 6 -19.99 20.72 24.46
C ILE A 6 -18.82 21.59 24.95
N PRO A 7 -18.99 22.43 25.99
CA PRO A 7 -17.90 23.18 26.62
C PRO A 7 -16.74 22.29 27.06
N ARG A 8 -15.53 22.85 27.06
CA ARG A 8 -14.32 22.09 27.38
C ARG A 8 -14.36 21.47 28.78
N ASP A 9 -14.90 22.18 29.76
CA ASP A 9 -14.93 21.70 31.14
C ASP A 9 -15.92 20.55 31.33
N GLU A 10 -17.06 20.62 30.66
CA GLU A 10 -18.06 19.56 30.64
C GLU A 10 -17.54 18.28 29.94
N LYS A 11 -16.79 18.44 28.84
CA LYS A 11 -16.05 17.33 28.19
C LYS A 11 -15.05 16.67 29.14
N ILE A 12 -14.35 17.45 29.96
CA ILE A 12 -13.35 16.94 30.89
C ILE A 12 -14.02 16.17 32.01
N ASN A 13 -15.13 16.67 32.56
CA ASN A 13 -15.88 16.01 33.63
C ASN A 13 -16.47 14.66 33.16
N THR A 14 -17.16 14.66 32.02
CA THR A 14 -17.69 13.42 31.42
C THR A 14 -16.58 12.39 31.13
N ILE A 15 -15.40 12.82 30.66
CA ILE A 15 -14.25 11.92 30.48
C ILE A 15 -13.73 11.39 31.80
N ARG A 16 -13.68 12.18 32.88
CA ARG A 16 -13.28 11.67 34.20
C ARG A 16 -14.20 10.57 34.68
N ASP A 17 -15.51 10.75 34.52
CA ASP A 17 -16.51 9.76 34.91
C ASP A 17 -16.36 8.47 34.10
N MET A 18 -16.25 8.58 32.77
CA MET A 18 -16.03 7.40 31.92
C MET A 18 -14.69 6.69 32.18
N VAL A 19 -13.66 7.41 32.62
CA VAL A 19 -12.38 6.80 33.03
C VAL A 19 -12.53 6.07 34.37
N ALA A 20 -13.34 6.60 35.29
CA ALA A 20 -13.68 5.93 36.56
C ALA A 20 -14.45 4.63 36.30
N ASP A 21 -15.37 4.63 35.33
CA ASP A 21 -16.09 3.46 34.82
C ASP A 21 -15.19 2.46 34.05
N GLY A 22 -13.92 2.81 33.81
CA GLY A 22 -12.93 1.95 33.16
C GLY A 22 -13.07 1.86 31.64
N LEU A 23 -13.77 2.79 30.99
CA LEU A 23 -13.90 2.81 29.54
C LEU A 23 -12.56 3.11 28.86
N SER A 24 -12.32 2.47 27.72
CA SER A 24 -11.19 2.80 26.86
C SER A 24 -11.44 4.08 26.06
N ALA A 25 -10.35 4.75 25.64
CA ALA A 25 -10.44 5.97 24.83
C ALA A 25 -11.25 5.80 23.53
N ASN A 26 -11.33 4.58 22.97
CA ASN A 26 -12.14 4.33 21.78
C ASN A 26 -13.64 4.26 22.11
N GLN A 27 -13.98 3.67 23.26
CA GLN A 27 -15.37 3.60 23.73
C GLN A 27 -15.87 4.98 24.17
N MET A 28 -15.01 5.79 24.81
CA MET A 28 -15.32 7.18 25.16
C MET A 28 -15.58 8.02 23.91
N ALA A 29 -14.77 7.85 22.85
CA ALA A 29 -14.99 8.55 21.59
C ALA A 29 -16.34 8.17 20.97
N ALA A 30 -16.71 6.89 20.96
CA ALA A 30 -18.01 6.45 20.45
C ALA A 30 -19.19 7.02 21.29
N LYS A 31 -19.08 7.02 22.62
CA LYS A 31 -20.14 7.53 23.51
C LYS A 31 -20.37 9.03 23.37
N MET A 32 -19.31 9.82 23.31
CA MET A 32 -19.41 11.29 23.18
C MET A 32 -19.44 11.78 21.74
N ASN A 33 -19.54 10.86 20.78
CA ASN A 33 -19.47 11.13 19.34
C ASN A 33 -18.26 12.00 18.96
N ALA A 34 -17.10 11.72 19.57
CA ALA A 34 -15.87 12.44 19.34
C ALA A 34 -15.30 12.11 17.95
N PRO A 35 -14.63 13.07 17.28
CA PRO A 35 -14.12 12.88 15.92
C PRO A 35 -13.07 11.76 15.83
N SER A 36 -12.33 11.50 16.91
CA SER A 36 -11.41 10.36 16.98
C SER A 36 -11.03 9.97 18.41
N ARG A 37 -10.54 8.73 18.59
CA ARG A 37 -9.86 8.28 19.81
C ARG A 37 -8.73 9.24 20.22
N SER A 38 -8.00 9.78 19.24
CA SER A 38 -6.88 10.69 19.49
C SER A 38 -7.35 12.03 20.06
N ALA A 39 -8.54 12.50 19.70
CA ALA A 39 -9.14 13.71 20.26
C ALA A 39 -9.35 13.58 21.78
N ILE A 40 -9.91 12.44 22.21
CA ILE A 40 -10.08 12.08 23.62
C ILE A 40 -8.72 12.02 24.32
N ILE A 41 -7.74 11.30 23.76
CA ILE A 41 -6.40 11.16 24.37
C ILE A 41 -5.71 12.51 24.52
N GLY A 42 -5.79 13.37 23.50
CA GLY A 42 -5.23 14.71 23.56
C GLY A 42 -5.87 15.55 24.66
N LEU A 43 -7.20 15.46 24.82
CA LEU A 43 -7.90 16.16 25.89
C LEU A 43 -7.53 15.62 27.28
N MET A 44 -7.50 14.29 27.45
CA MET A 44 -7.05 13.64 28.68
C MET A 44 -5.63 14.04 29.07
N SER A 45 -4.71 14.07 28.10
CA SER A 45 -3.32 14.45 28.33
C SER A 45 -3.19 15.89 28.82
N ARG A 46 -3.95 16.82 28.22
CA ARG A 46 -3.94 18.24 28.64
C ARG A 46 -4.65 18.48 29.96
N ALA A 47 -5.65 17.66 30.29
CA ALA A 47 -6.39 17.73 31.54
C ALA A 47 -5.75 16.94 32.70
N GLY A 48 -4.61 16.26 32.45
CA GLY A 48 -3.92 15.45 33.46
C GLY A 48 -4.66 14.18 33.86
N ILE A 49 -5.64 13.73 33.08
CA ILE A 49 -6.46 12.55 33.38
C ILE A 49 -5.69 11.30 32.98
N LYS A 50 -5.21 10.54 33.96
CA LYS A 50 -4.57 9.25 33.72
C LYS A 50 -5.65 8.19 33.49
N SER A 51 -5.67 7.59 32.30
CA SER A 51 -6.46 6.37 32.08
C SER A 51 -5.93 5.29 33.01
N ARG A 52 -6.81 4.65 33.80
CA ARG A 52 -6.52 3.32 34.31
C ARG A 52 -6.27 2.47 33.06
N ARG A 53 -5.07 1.88 32.93
CA ARG A 53 -4.79 0.99 31.79
C ARG A 53 -5.91 -0.04 31.79
N SER A 54 -6.74 -0.07 30.75
CA SER A 54 -7.82 -1.05 30.66
C SER A 54 -7.18 -2.43 30.87
N PRO A 55 -7.64 -3.22 31.86
CA PRO A 55 -7.20 -4.61 32.00
C PRO A 55 -7.44 -5.39 30.69
N ASN A 56 -8.42 -4.93 29.91
CA ASN A 56 -8.86 -5.47 28.63
C ASN A 56 -8.28 -4.74 27.41
N GLY A 57 -7.19 -3.97 27.56
CA GLY A 57 -6.56 -3.28 26.43
C GLY A 57 -5.92 -4.26 25.45
N ARG A 58 -6.71 -5.01 24.65
CA ARG A 58 -6.27 -6.08 23.71
C ARG A 58 -4.93 -6.67 24.13
N GLY A 59 -4.83 -7.06 25.40
CA GLY A 59 -3.77 -7.92 25.85
C GLY A 59 -4.12 -9.24 25.23
N LYS A 60 -3.56 -9.53 24.05
CA LYS A 60 -3.52 -10.91 23.58
C LYS A 60 -3.14 -11.74 24.81
N ALA A 61 -3.93 -12.78 25.12
CA ALA A 61 -3.61 -13.72 26.19
C ALA A 61 -2.10 -13.93 26.15
N LYS A 62 -1.41 -13.67 27.28
CA LYS A 62 0.06 -13.75 27.33
C LYS A 62 0.40 -15.15 26.86
N SER A 63 0.85 -15.27 25.61
CA SER A 63 1.08 -16.59 25.05
C SER A 63 2.09 -17.29 25.94
N PRO A 64 1.98 -18.60 26.19
CA PRO A 64 2.97 -19.33 26.99
C PRO A 64 4.41 -19.06 26.50
N TRP A 65 4.55 -18.83 25.18
CA TRP A 65 5.79 -18.37 24.56
C TRP A 65 6.33 -17.04 25.13
N LEU A 66 5.49 -16.05 25.47
CA LEU A 66 5.93 -14.75 26.01
C LEU A 66 6.53 -14.84 27.43
N VAL A 67 6.23 -15.91 28.16
CA VAL A 67 6.75 -16.15 29.53
C VAL A 67 8.22 -16.60 29.48
N LYS A 68 8.66 -17.21 28.38
CA LYS A 68 10.02 -17.71 28.22
C LYS A 68 11.06 -16.58 28.16
N PRO A 69 12.27 -16.79 28.71
CA PRO A 69 13.38 -15.85 28.58
C PRO A 69 13.67 -15.48 27.12
N TYR A 70 14.08 -14.24 26.86
CA TYR A 70 14.37 -13.77 25.50
C TYR A 70 15.43 -14.62 24.80
N ALA A 71 16.48 -15.02 25.52
CA ALA A 71 17.57 -15.83 24.98
C ALA A 71 17.07 -17.20 24.46
N GLU A 72 16.19 -17.86 25.20
CA GLU A 72 15.59 -19.14 24.79
C GLU A 72 14.75 -18.96 23.52
N ARG A 73 13.91 -17.92 23.48
CA ARG A 73 13.06 -17.61 22.31
C ARG A 73 13.89 -17.28 21.08
N ALA A 74 14.98 -16.53 21.24
CA ALA A 74 15.87 -16.19 20.14
C ALA A 74 16.62 -17.42 19.60
N ALA A 75 17.07 -18.32 20.48
CA ALA A 75 17.71 -19.56 20.09
C ALA A 75 16.74 -20.51 19.35
N GLU A 76 15.51 -20.64 19.84
CA GLU A 76 14.46 -21.45 19.21
C GLU A 76 14.09 -20.91 17.82
N VAL A 77 13.94 -19.59 17.69
CA VAL A 77 13.67 -18.93 16.40
C VAL A 77 14.85 -19.10 15.43
N SER A 78 16.09 -18.96 15.91
CA SER A 78 17.31 -19.18 15.11
C SER A 78 17.39 -20.60 14.55
N LYS A 79 17.15 -21.61 15.39
CA LYS A 79 17.13 -23.02 14.97
C LYS A 79 16.10 -23.27 13.86
N LEU A 80 14.90 -22.73 13.99
CA LEU A 80 13.85 -22.92 12.98
C LEU A 80 14.10 -22.12 11.70
N LEU A 81 14.72 -20.93 11.78
CA LEU A 81 15.15 -20.19 10.60
C LEU A 81 16.19 -20.96 9.79
N ASN A 82 17.19 -21.54 10.47
CA ASN A 82 18.21 -22.37 9.82
C ASN A 82 17.62 -23.64 9.18
N GLY A 83 16.49 -24.13 9.71
CA GLY A 83 15.71 -25.22 9.11
C GLY A 83 14.83 -24.82 7.93
N GLY A 84 14.92 -23.57 7.43
CA GLY A 84 14.16 -23.09 6.28
C GLY A 84 12.68 -22.77 6.57
N TYR A 85 12.27 -22.70 7.85
CA TYR A 85 10.89 -22.39 8.20
C TYR A 85 10.59 -20.91 8.02
N THR A 86 9.43 -20.60 7.44
CA THR A 86 8.93 -19.22 7.32
C THR A 86 8.49 -18.67 8.68
N HIS A 87 8.48 -17.34 8.84
CA HIS A 87 8.05 -16.70 10.10
C HIS A 87 6.64 -17.11 10.55
N ALA A 88 5.74 -17.44 9.62
CA ALA A 88 4.39 -17.92 9.94
C ALA A 88 4.42 -19.36 10.50
N GLN A 89 5.21 -20.25 9.88
CA GLN A 89 5.39 -21.62 10.37
C GLN A 89 6.09 -21.66 11.73
N ILE A 90 7.09 -20.80 11.93
CA ILE A 90 7.76 -20.65 13.24
C ILE A 90 6.77 -20.22 14.31
N ALA A 91 5.90 -19.25 14.02
CA ALA A 91 4.90 -18.80 14.98
C ALA A 91 3.92 -19.93 15.36
N ALA A 92 3.48 -20.74 14.38
CA ALA A 92 2.62 -21.90 14.62
C ALA A 92 3.32 -22.97 15.48
N LYS A 93 4.60 -23.26 15.23
CA LYS A 93 5.37 -24.27 15.98
C LYS A 93 5.73 -23.85 17.40
N THR A 94 6.08 -22.58 17.59
CA THR A 94 6.56 -22.06 18.89
C THR A 94 5.42 -21.54 19.78
N GLY A 95 4.19 -21.47 19.27
CA GLY A 95 3.06 -20.84 19.98
C GLY A 95 3.22 -19.33 20.15
N ALA A 96 3.99 -18.68 19.28
CA ALA A 96 4.15 -17.23 19.30
C ALA A 96 2.83 -16.53 18.90
N PRO A 97 2.54 -15.34 19.44
CA PRO A 97 1.22 -14.71 19.29
C PRO A 97 0.95 -14.18 17.87
N SER A 98 1.97 -14.06 17.02
CA SER A 98 1.84 -13.75 15.60
C SER A 98 3.17 -13.93 14.84
N ARG A 99 3.10 -13.98 13.50
CA ARG A 99 4.30 -13.93 12.63
C ARG A 99 5.15 -12.68 12.86
N GLN A 100 4.53 -11.56 13.24
CA GLN A 100 5.24 -10.30 13.51
C GLN A 100 6.08 -10.37 14.79
N ALA A 101 5.64 -11.15 15.79
CA ALA A 101 6.43 -11.38 17.01
C ALA A 101 7.74 -12.11 16.68
N ILE A 102 7.70 -13.12 15.82
CA ILE A 102 8.89 -13.81 15.31
C ILE A 102 9.78 -12.84 14.54
N GLY A 103 9.22 -12.10 13.58
CA GLY A 103 9.98 -11.11 12.80
C GLY A 103 10.66 -10.04 13.66
N THR A 104 10.09 -9.69 14.81
CA THR A 104 10.72 -8.77 15.77
C THR A 104 11.94 -9.39 16.44
N ILE A 105 11.90 -10.68 16.79
CA ILE A 105 13.06 -11.41 17.28
C ILE A 105 14.13 -11.50 16.20
N VAL A 106 13.76 -11.88 14.95
CA VAL A 106 14.72 -11.99 13.85
C VAL A 106 15.52 -10.70 13.67
N LYS A 107 14.82 -9.55 13.68
CA LYS A 107 15.46 -8.22 13.59
C LYS A 107 16.37 -7.92 14.79
N ARG A 108 15.89 -8.15 16.01
CA ARG A 108 16.64 -7.81 17.25
C ARG A 108 17.81 -8.76 17.51
N ALA A 109 17.69 -10.02 17.13
CA ALA A 109 18.73 -11.03 17.27
C ALA A 109 19.74 -11.02 16.12
N GLY A 110 19.61 -10.10 15.15
CA GLY A 110 20.52 -10.02 14.00
C GLY A 110 20.43 -11.22 13.05
N LEU A 111 19.32 -11.96 13.09
CA LEU A 111 19.10 -13.16 12.26
C LEU A 111 18.48 -12.83 10.90
N SER A 112 18.25 -11.55 10.60
CA SER A 112 17.81 -11.14 9.28
C SER A 112 18.92 -11.43 8.28
N ALA A 113 18.56 -12.11 7.19
CA ALA A 113 19.46 -12.25 6.06
C ALA A 113 20.01 -10.86 5.68
N PRO A 114 21.31 -10.76 5.35
CA PRO A 114 21.85 -9.54 4.77
C PRO A 114 20.91 -9.14 3.63
N ARG A 115 20.43 -7.90 3.64
CA ARG A 115 19.78 -7.34 2.46
C ARG A 115 20.88 -7.32 1.42
N THR A 116 20.96 -8.36 0.59
CA THR A 116 21.78 -8.31 -0.61
C THR A 116 21.29 -7.05 -1.30
N LYS A 117 22.18 -6.07 -1.47
CA LYS A 117 21.92 -5.02 -2.46
C LYS A 117 21.61 -5.84 -3.70
N ALA A 118 20.40 -5.72 -4.22
CA ALA A 118 20.08 -6.33 -5.51
C ALA A 118 21.27 -5.99 -6.39
N GLU A 119 21.95 -7.01 -6.92
CA GLU A 119 23.02 -6.77 -7.86
C GLU A 119 22.46 -5.74 -8.85
N PRO A 120 23.17 -4.63 -9.12
CA PRO A 120 22.66 -3.63 -10.03
C PRO A 120 22.27 -4.41 -11.27
N SER A 121 20.95 -4.49 -11.52
CA SER A 121 20.38 -5.22 -12.63
C SER A 121 21.27 -4.89 -13.79
N SER A 122 22.03 -5.86 -14.31
CA SER A 122 23.01 -5.59 -15.36
C SER A 122 22.21 -4.86 -16.41
N TYR A 123 22.55 -3.59 -16.61
CA TYR A 123 21.80 -2.76 -17.52
C TYR A 123 22.08 -3.37 -18.88
N VAL A 124 21.15 -4.19 -19.35
CA VAL A 124 21.11 -4.60 -20.74
C VAL A 124 20.65 -3.34 -21.43
N PRO A 125 21.50 -2.66 -22.23
CA PRO A 125 20.99 -1.58 -23.06
C PRO A 125 19.85 -2.19 -23.85
N ARG A 126 18.65 -1.61 -23.72
CA ARG A 126 17.53 -2.01 -24.55
C ARG A 126 17.98 -1.68 -25.97
N LEU A 127 18.52 -2.68 -26.68
CA LEU A 127 18.85 -2.52 -28.08
C LEU A 127 17.56 -2.00 -28.73
N PRO A 128 17.61 -0.90 -29.49
CA PRO A 128 16.45 -0.45 -30.23
C PRO A 128 15.95 -1.66 -31.00
N MET A 129 14.72 -2.08 -30.70
CA MET A 129 14.07 -3.15 -31.45
C MET A 129 14.20 -2.75 -32.92
N PRO A 130 14.69 -3.64 -33.81
CA PRO A 130 14.72 -3.34 -35.23
C PRO A 130 13.32 -2.86 -35.59
N MET A 131 13.23 -1.67 -36.19
CA MET A 131 11.97 -1.13 -36.70
C MET A 131 11.46 -2.15 -37.70
N GLN A 132 10.62 -3.08 -37.24
CA GLN A 132 9.93 -3.99 -38.13
C GLN A 132 8.98 -3.08 -38.90
N LEU A 133 9.35 -2.78 -40.15
CA LEU A 133 8.44 -2.19 -41.12
C LEU A 133 7.29 -3.17 -41.22
N ASP A 134 6.18 -2.84 -40.59
CA ASP A 134 5.00 -3.68 -40.61
C ASP A 134 4.44 -3.64 -42.03
N GLU A 135 4.60 -4.74 -42.77
CA GLU A 135 4.08 -4.90 -44.13
C GLU A 135 2.56 -4.68 -44.22
N ASN A 136 1.82 -4.73 -43.09
CA ASN A 136 0.39 -4.43 -43.01
C ASN A 136 0.08 -3.01 -42.51
N ALA A 137 1.09 -2.15 -42.33
CA ALA A 137 0.86 -0.76 -42.00
C ALA A 137 0.16 -0.07 -43.20
N PRO A 138 -1.02 0.56 -43.00
CA PRO A 138 -1.64 1.34 -44.05
C PRO A 138 -0.71 2.51 -44.40
N GLU A 139 -0.53 2.80 -45.68
CA GLU A 139 0.24 3.97 -46.12
C GLU A 139 -0.40 5.22 -45.51
N PRO A 140 0.27 5.91 -44.58
CA PRO A 140 -0.37 7.00 -43.87
C PRO A 140 -0.49 8.20 -44.80
N LEU A 141 -1.66 8.84 -44.79
CA LEU A 141 -1.91 10.09 -45.52
C LEU A 141 -1.09 11.27 -44.96
N ARG A 142 -0.46 11.09 -43.78
CA ARG A 142 0.45 12.06 -43.14
C ARG A 142 -0.17 13.45 -43.12
N CYS A 143 -1.36 13.53 -42.52
CA CYS A 143 -2.10 14.78 -42.40
C CYS A 143 -1.66 15.53 -41.14
N ASP A 144 -1.63 16.85 -41.17
CA ASP A 144 -1.61 17.65 -39.96
C ASP A 144 -2.96 17.57 -39.22
N LEU A 145 -3.04 18.11 -38.01
CA LEU A 145 -4.29 18.08 -37.24
C LEU A 145 -5.44 18.79 -37.97
N VAL A 146 -5.11 19.85 -38.73
CA VAL A 146 -6.08 20.70 -39.41
C VAL A 146 -6.62 20.04 -40.67
N SER A 147 -5.78 19.35 -41.45
CA SER A 147 -6.19 18.65 -42.68
C SER A 147 -6.62 17.20 -42.42
N LEU A 148 -6.88 16.82 -41.17
CA LEU A 148 -7.32 15.47 -40.83
C LEU A 148 -8.78 15.25 -41.23
N PRO A 149 -9.11 14.18 -41.98
CA PRO A 149 -10.49 13.86 -42.32
C PRO A 149 -11.35 13.64 -41.06
N PRO A 150 -12.68 13.89 -41.09
CA PRO A 150 -13.57 13.65 -39.94
C PRO A 150 -13.52 12.22 -39.40
N ARG A 151 -13.34 11.23 -40.31
CA ARG A 151 -13.12 9.80 -40.01
C ARG A 151 -11.65 9.38 -40.06
N GLY A 152 -10.72 10.33 -40.08
CA GLY A 152 -9.29 10.06 -40.12
C GLY A 152 -8.74 9.50 -38.81
N CYS A 153 -7.81 8.55 -38.91
CA CYS A 153 -7.07 7.98 -37.80
C CYS A 153 -6.16 9.03 -37.13
N LYS A 154 -6.30 9.20 -35.80
CA LYS A 154 -5.57 10.20 -35.00
C LYS A 154 -4.23 9.71 -34.43
N TRP A 155 -3.66 8.66 -35.02
CA TRP A 155 -2.39 8.12 -34.51
C TRP A 155 -1.21 9.01 -34.92
N PRO A 156 -0.37 9.47 -33.97
CA PRO A 156 0.79 10.29 -34.27
C PRO A 156 1.88 9.44 -34.94
N ILE A 157 2.42 9.93 -36.05
CA ILE A 157 3.46 9.22 -36.81
C ILE A 157 4.85 9.62 -36.33
N ASN A 158 5.01 10.87 -35.91
CA ASN A 158 6.26 11.48 -35.52
C ASN A 158 6.06 12.42 -34.32
N ASP A 159 7.14 12.67 -33.59
CA ASP A 159 7.17 13.64 -32.47
C ASP A 159 7.71 15.02 -32.90
N GLY A 160 8.03 15.20 -34.19
CA GLY A 160 8.66 16.40 -34.75
C GLY A 160 7.70 17.31 -35.52
N ASP A 161 8.20 18.46 -35.96
CA ASP A 161 7.47 19.45 -36.77
C ASP A 161 7.74 19.22 -38.27
N PRO A 162 6.71 19.13 -39.15
CA PRO A 162 5.29 19.14 -38.84
C PRO A 162 4.84 17.89 -38.08
N PHE A 163 3.94 18.08 -37.11
CA PHE A 163 3.34 16.98 -36.34
C PHE A 163 2.26 16.29 -37.17
N LEU A 164 2.50 15.04 -37.56
CA LEU A 164 1.70 14.34 -38.56
C LEU A 164 0.92 13.17 -37.93
N PHE A 165 -0.28 12.98 -38.47
CA PHE A 165 -1.20 11.92 -38.10
C PHE A 165 -1.42 10.94 -39.26
N CYS A 166 -1.78 9.71 -38.92
CA CYS A 166 -2.05 8.64 -39.88
C CYS A 166 -3.09 9.01 -40.95
N GLY A 167 -4.23 9.60 -40.55
CA GLY A 167 -5.25 10.07 -41.50
C GLY A 167 -6.05 8.99 -42.22
N ALA A 168 -5.65 7.71 -42.16
CA ALA A 168 -6.37 6.59 -42.75
C ALA A 168 -7.81 6.47 -42.23
N ASP A 169 -8.73 5.95 -43.06
CA ASP A 169 -10.13 5.81 -42.68
C ASP A 169 -10.30 4.87 -41.48
N ARG A 170 -11.21 5.25 -40.59
CA ARG A 170 -11.47 4.53 -39.33
C ARG A 170 -12.91 4.06 -39.27
N HIS A 171 -13.11 2.93 -38.62
CA HIS A 171 -14.46 2.44 -38.33
C HIS A 171 -15.20 3.41 -37.41
N GLU A 172 -16.52 3.50 -37.58
CA GLU A 172 -17.38 4.35 -36.75
C GLU A 172 -17.12 4.11 -35.26
N LEU A 173 -17.03 5.22 -34.51
CA LEU A 173 -16.80 5.28 -33.06
C LEU A 173 -15.39 4.93 -32.55
N GLN A 174 -14.43 4.56 -33.41
CA GLN A 174 -13.05 4.33 -32.99
C GLN A 174 -12.17 5.56 -33.25
N PRO A 175 -11.17 5.88 -32.40
CA PRO A 175 -10.26 7.02 -32.60
C PRO A 175 -9.15 6.74 -33.64
N TYR A 176 -8.89 5.47 -33.95
CA TYR A 176 -7.81 5.01 -34.81
C TYR A 176 -8.29 3.98 -35.83
N CYS A 177 -7.53 3.78 -36.92
CA CYS A 177 -7.77 2.69 -37.87
C CYS A 177 -7.52 1.32 -37.21
N SER A 178 -8.02 0.24 -37.82
CA SER A 178 -7.90 -1.14 -37.31
C SER A 178 -6.46 -1.53 -36.96
N TYR A 179 -5.49 -1.03 -37.73
CA TYR A 179 -4.07 -1.18 -37.49
C TYR A 179 -3.63 -0.58 -36.14
N HIS A 180 -3.88 0.71 -35.95
CA HIS A 180 -3.46 1.46 -34.77
C HIS A 180 -4.27 1.13 -33.51
N VAL A 181 -5.50 0.62 -33.65
CA VAL A 181 -6.24 0.02 -32.52
C VAL A 181 -5.48 -1.19 -31.96
N ARG A 182 -5.03 -2.13 -32.82
CA ARG A 182 -4.25 -3.29 -32.38
C ARG A 182 -2.94 -2.86 -31.69
N LEU A 183 -2.26 -1.86 -32.24
CA LEU A 183 -1.02 -1.34 -31.69
C LEU A 183 -1.22 -0.68 -30.31
N SER A 184 -2.33 0.04 -30.12
CA SER A 184 -2.69 0.63 -28.82
C SER A 184 -2.94 -0.43 -27.75
N CYS A 185 -3.63 -1.52 -28.10
CA CYS A 185 -3.95 -2.60 -27.17
C CYS A 185 -2.73 -3.44 -26.78
N GLN A 186 -1.75 -3.60 -27.67
CA GLN A 186 -0.53 -4.36 -27.39
C GLN A 186 0.39 -3.62 -26.41
N ARG A 187 0.48 -2.29 -26.51
CA ARG A 187 1.28 -1.47 -25.58
C ARG A 187 0.74 -1.50 -24.15
N TYR A 188 -0.58 -1.44 -23.96
CA TYR A 188 -1.19 -1.47 -22.62
C TYR A 188 -0.90 -2.76 -21.83
N ARG A 189 -0.65 -3.89 -22.51
CA ARG A 189 -0.32 -5.17 -21.86
C ARG A 189 1.13 -5.29 -21.39
N GLN A 190 2.06 -4.46 -21.87
CA GLN A 190 3.47 -4.52 -21.46
C GLN A 190 3.76 -3.69 -20.19
N ASP A 191 2.87 -2.74 -19.87
CA ASP A 191 3.04 -1.81 -18.73
C ASP A 191 2.14 -2.15 -17.52
N SER A 192 1.46 -3.32 -17.52
CA SER A 192 0.62 -3.83 -16.41
C SER A 192 1.26 -4.98 -15.65
#